data_AF-A0A7K5S3H0-F1
#
_entry.id   AF-A0A7K5S3H0-F1
#
_cell.length_a   1.000
_cell.length_b   1.000
_cell.length_c   1.000
_cell.angle_alpha   90.00
_cell.angle_beta   90.00
_cell.angle_gamma   90.00
#
_symmetry.space_group_name_H-M   'P 1'
#
loop_
_entity.id
_entity.type
_entity.pdbx_description
1 polymer ?
#
loop_
_entity_poly.entity_id
_entity_poly.type
_entity_poly.pdbx_seq_one_letter_code
_entity_poly.pdbx_strand_id
1 'polypeptide(L)' 'LFVSTGSFAYLKSPSISSPSLDVAVSVLYSVVPPALNPLIYSLRNQELKDAVRKLRGGCF' A
#
# COMPACT_ATOMS: atom_id res chain seq x y z
N LEU A 1 30.55 3.13 1.75
CA LEU A 1 30.44 2.82 0.31
C LEU A 1 30.23 1.32 0.07
N PHE A 2 31.13 0.43 0.51
CA PHE A 2 30.98 -1.02 0.30
C PHE A 2 29.74 -1.64 0.97
N VAL A 3 29.47 -1.29 2.23
CA VAL A 3 28.28 -1.78 2.96
C VAL A 3 26.98 -1.24 2.37
N SER A 4 26.92 0.03 1.94
CA SER A 4 25.68 0.58 1.35
C SER A 4 25.40 0.04 -0.05
N THR A 5 26.44 -0.22 -0.86
CA THR A 5 26.28 -0.90 -2.17
C THR A 5 25.86 -2.35 -1.97
N GLY A 6 26.42 -3.05 -0.98
CA GLY A 6 26.02 -4.39 -0.57
C GLY A 6 24.58 -4.43 -0.07
N SER A 7 24.17 -3.53 0.83
CA SER A 7 22.80 -3.41 1.32
C SER A 7 21.82 -2.99 0.22
N PHE A 8 22.21 -2.09 -0.68
CA PHE A 8 21.37 -1.71 -1.82
C PHE A 8 21.22 -2.86 -2.81
N ALA A 9 22.28 -3.64 -3.06
CA ALA A 9 22.20 -4.88 -3.84
C ALA A 9 21.40 -5.96 -3.10
N TYR A 10 21.44 -6.01 -1.77
CA TYR A 10 20.62 -6.86 -0.90
C TYR A 10 19.21 -6.35 -0.64
N LEU A 11 18.85 -5.13 -1.07
CA LEU A 11 17.48 -4.62 -1.11
C LEU A 11 16.93 -4.68 -2.54
N LYS A 12 17.79 -4.60 -3.55
CA LYS A 12 17.48 -4.76 -4.98
C LYS A 12 17.44 -6.22 -5.44
N SER A 13 18.24 -7.12 -4.84
CA SER A 13 18.17 -8.58 -5.07
C SER A 13 16.99 -9.29 -4.40
N PRO A 14 16.51 -8.93 -3.18
CA PRO A 14 15.27 -9.51 -2.65
C PRO A 14 14.05 -9.00 -3.41
N SER A 15 14.11 -7.82 -4.06
CA SER A 15 13.05 -7.43 -5.00
C SER A 15 12.94 -8.35 -6.23
N ILE A 16 13.95 -9.19 -6.49
CA ILE A 16 13.97 -10.15 -7.61
C ILE A 16 13.96 -11.62 -7.12
N SER A 17 14.38 -11.90 -5.88
CA SER A 17 14.62 -13.26 -5.37
C SER A 17 14.09 -13.53 -3.95
N SER A 18 13.45 -12.57 -3.26
CA SER A 18 12.75 -12.87 -2.00
C SER A 18 11.29 -13.21 -2.28
N PRO A 19 10.86 -14.46 -2.03
CA PRO A 19 9.48 -14.87 -2.25
C PRO A 19 8.50 -14.06 -1.39
N SER A 20 8.94 -13.55 -0.23
CA SER A 20 8.12 -12.69 0.64
C SER A 20 7.80 -11.33 0.02
N LEU A 21 8.74 -10.70 -0.68
CA LEU A 21 8.51 -9.41 -1.34
C LEU A 21 7.71 -9.60 -2.62
N ASP A 22 8.03 -10.61 -3.43
CA ASP A 22 7.27 -10.96 -4.64
C ASP A 22 5.81 -11.31 -4.31
N VAL A 23 5.58 -12.11 -3.27
CA VAL A 23 4.22 -12.41 -2.77
C VAL A 23 3.55 -11.16 -2.23
N ALA A 24 4.24 -10.32 -1.46
CA ALA A 24 3.65 -9.07 -0.97
C ALA A 24 3.27 -8.13 -2.12
N VAL A 25 4.13 -7.97 -3.13
CA VAL A 25 3.87 -7.17 -4.33
C VAL A 25 2.73 -7.78 -5.13
N SER A 26 2.70 -9.09 -5.35
CA SER A 26 1.63 -9.79 -6.06
C SER A 26 0.28 -9.68 -5.35
N VAL A 27 0.26 -9.85 -4.02
CA VAL A 27 -0.94 -9.64 -3.19
C VAL A 27 -1.37 -8.19 -3.25
N LEU A 28 -0.47 -7.22 -3.09
CA LEU A 28 -0.77 -5.80 -3.20
C LEU A 28 -1.35 -5.45 -4.58
N TYR A 29 -0.72 -5.91 -5.66
CA TYR A 29 -1.21 -5.71 -7.02
C TYR A 29 -2.53 -6.44 -7.30
N SER A 30 -2.88 -7.47 -6.54
CA SER A 30 -4.16 -8.18 -6.64
C SER A 30 -5.26 -7.54 -5.79
N VAL A 31 -4.95 -7.02 -4.59
CA VAL A 31 -5.95 -6.39 -3.70
C VAL A 31 -6.18 -4.92 -4.03
N VAL A 32 -5.19 -4.23 -4.61
CA VAL A 32 -5.32 -2.83 -5.01
C VAL A 32 -6.45 -2.64 -6.05
N PRO A 33 -6.51 -3.36 -7.19
CA PRO A 33 -7.57 -3.18 -8.18
C PRO A 33 -9.01 -3.33 -7.62
N PRO A 34 -9.36 -4.40 -6.86
CA PRO A 34 -10.70 -4.55 -6.31
C PRO A 34 -10.98 -3.61 -5.13
N ALA A 35 -9.97 -3.17 -4.37
CA ALA A 35 -10.14 -2.21 -3.28
C ALA A 35 -10.28 -0.75 -3.78
N LEU A 36 -9.72 -0.45 -4.97
CA LEU A 36 -9.83 0.87 -5.57
C LEU A 36 -11.28 1.20 -5.98
N ASN A 37 -12.08 0.23 -6.44
CA ASN A 37 -13.49 0.45 -6.74
C ASN A 37 -14.28 1.02 -5.53
N PRO A 38 -14.36 0.33 -4.37
CA PRO A 38 -15.06 0.85 -3.20
C PRO A 38 -14.38 2.10 -2.61
N LEU A 39 -13.07 2.30 -2.78
CA LEU A 39 -12.40 3.54 -2.39
C LEU A 39 -12.84 4.73 -3.24
N ILE A 40 -12.85 4.58 -4.57
CA ILE A 40 -13.31 5.63 -5.49
C ILE A 40 -14.78 5.95 -5.23
N TYR A 41 -15.62 4.93 -5.02
CA TYR A 41 -17.02 5.13 -4.66
C TYR A 41 -17.20 5.72 -3.25
N SER A 42 -16.39 5.33 -2.25
CA SER A 42 -16.43 5.93 -0.91
C SER A 42 -15.95 7.38 -0.89
N LEU A 43 -14.95 7.72 -1.71
CA LEU A 43 -14.46 9.09 -1.85
C LEU A 43 -15.45 9.98 -2.59
N ARG A 44 -16.26 9.39 -3.48
CA ARG A 44 -17.33 10.07 -4.22
C ARG A 44 -18.62 10.21 -3.39
N ASN A 45 -18.88 9.26 -2.49
CA ASN A 45 -19.92 9.39 -1.48
C ASN A 45 -19.47 10.43 -0.44
N GLN A 46 -20.04 11.64 -0.54
CA GLN A 46 -19.79 12.71 0.42
C GLN A 46 -20.11 12.24 1.86
N GLU A 47 -21.12 11.38 2.03
CA GLU A 47 -21.47 10.73 3.29
C GLU A 47 -20.33 9.90 3.89
N LEU A 48 -19.65 9.09 3.07
CA LEU A 48 -18.55 8.25 3.55
C LEU A 48 -17.27 9.05 3.73
N LYS A 49 -17.03 10.05 2.87
CA LYS A 49 -15.96 11.03 3.06
C LYS A 49 -16.14 11.85 4.34
N ASP A 50 -17.37 12.24 4.67
CA ASP A 50 -17.68 12.95 5.91
C ASP A 50 -17.55 12.01 7.12
N ALA A 51 -18.05 10.78 7.03
CA ALA A 51 -17.85 9.76 8.06
C ALA A 51 -16.37 9.45 8.30
N VAL A 52 -15.56 9.29 7.25
CA VAL A 52 -14.10 9.08 7.35
C VAL A 52 -13.40 10.33 7.87
N ARG A 53 -13.85 11.53 7.50
CA ARG A 53 -13.32 12.79 8.05
C ARG A 53 -13.64 12.93 9.54
N LYS A 54 -14.83 12.51 9.96
CA LYS A 54 -15.30 12.47 11.35
C LYS A 54 -14.58 11.39 12.16
N LEU A 55 -14.25 10.26 11.53
CA LEU A 55 -13.44 9.19 12.12
C LEU A 55 -11.97 9.59 12.27
N ARG A 56 -11.38 10.24 11.26
CA ARG A 56 -9.97 10.69 11.26
C ARG A 56 -9.75 11.94 12.11
N GLY A 57 -10.72 12.85 12.13
CA GLY A 57 -10.73 14.02 13.00
C GLY A 57 -11.41 13.73 14.33
N GLY A 58 -11.29 12.49 14.84
CA GLY A 58 -12.03 11.98 15.97
C GLY A 58 -12.21 13.00 17.11
N CYS A 59 -13.46 13.09 17.57
CA CYS A 59 -13.87 13.63 18.86
C CYS A 59 -13.31 15.03 19.20
N PHE A 60 -13.94 16.07 18.65
CA PHE A 60 -14.09 17.36 19.33
C PHE A 60 -15.51 17.89 19.07
#